data_AF-A0A426TN12-F1
#
_entry.id   AF-A0A426TN12-F1
#
_cell.length_a   1.000
_cell.length_b   1.000
_cell.length_c   1.000
_cell.angle_alpha   90.00
_cell.angle_beta   90.00
_cell.angle_gamma   90.00
#
_symmetry.space_group_name_H-M   'P 1'
#
loop_
_entity.id
_entity.type
_entity.pdbx_description
1 polymer ?
#
loop_
_entity_poly.entity_id
_entity_poly.type
_entity_poly.pdbx_seq_one_letter_code
_entity_poly.pdbx_strand_id
1 'polypeptide(L)'
;MEYQHGGDIYTNSVTLDYSANINPLGLPRGVREAVLRTIDTCCCYPDSRNQRLRERIATFHRIEPEEVICGNGAADLIFQIVQA
;
A
#
# COMPACT_ATOMS: atom_id res chain seq x y z
N MET A 1 5.91 -1.57 27.18
CA MET A 1 5.28 -0.26 26.87
C MET A 1 4.04 -0.59 26.07
N GLU A 2 2.85 -0.23 26.55
CA GLU A 2 1.62 -0.53 25.81
C GLU A 2 1.61 0.33 24.54
N TYR A 3 1.85 -0.30 23.39
CA TYR A 3 1.82 0.38 22.11
C TYR A 3 0.37 0.55 21.68
N GLN A 4 -0.24 1.68 22.03
CA GLN A 4 -1.56 2.06 21.53
C GLN A 4 -1.39 2.78 20.19
N HIS A 5 -1.38 2.01 19.10
CA HIS A 5 -1.67 2.57 17.78
C HIS A 5 -3.16 2.87 17.68
N GLY A 6 -3.54 3.83 16.83
CA GLY A 6 -4.94 3.93 16.38
C GLY A 6 -5.37 2.70 15.60
N GLY A 7 -6.67 2.55 15.33
CA GLY A 7 -7.19 1.42 14.55
C GLY A 7 -7.71 0.24 15.35
N ASP A 8 -7.78 0.32 16.69
CA ASP A 8 -8.36 -0.75 17.51
C ASP A 8 -9.90 -0.74 17.48
N ILE A 9 -10.45 -1.08 16.32
CA ILE A 9 -11.89 -1.27 16.10
C ILE A 9 -12.40 -2.64 16.55
N TYR A 10 -11.53 -3.49 17.08
CA TYR A 10 -11.88 -4.85 17.50
C TYR A 10 -12.26 -4.89 18.98
N THR A 11 -11.50 -4.17 19.82
CA THR A 11 -11.80 -4.01 21.25
C THR A 11 -12.85 -2.92 21.49
N ASN A 12 -12.92 -1.92 20.60
CA ASN A 12 -13.81 -0.76 20.73
C ASN A 12 -14.96 -0.81 19.72
N SER A 13 -16.17 -0.41 20.13
CA SER A 13 -17.30 -0.23 19.22
C SER A 13 -17.22 1.14 18.54
N VAL A 14 -16.59 1.19 17.35
CA VAL A 14 -16.30 2.44 16.62
C VAL A 14 -17.03 2.45 15.27
N THR A 15 -17.88 3.46 15.04
CA THR A 15 -18.59 3.64 13.77
C THR A 15 -17.76 4.39 12.72
N LEU A 16 -17.00 5.39 13.16
CA LEU A 16 -16.04 6.14 12.34
C LEU A 16 -14.74 6.28 13.11
N ASP A 17 -13.66 5.74 12.54
CA ASP A 17 -12.35 5.74 13.15
C ASP A 17 -11.46 6.85 12.55
N TYR A 18 -11.08 7.81 13.39
CA TYR A 18 -10.14 8.87 13.06
C TYR A 18 -8.82 8.75 13.85
N SER A 19 -8.60 7.64 14.54
CA SER A 19 -7.37 7.39 15.29
C SER A 19 -6.21 6.96 14.40
N ALA A 20 -6.50 6.53 13.17
CA ALA A 20 -5.53 6.27 12.11
C ALA A 20 -5.91 7.03 10.83
N ASN A 21 -4.91 7.41 10.03
CA ASN A 21 -5.09 8.15 8.77
C ASN A 21 -5.59 7.25 7.63
N ILE A 22 -6.68 6.51 7.87
CA ILE A 22 -7.31 5.59 6.90
C ILE A 22 -8.38 6.36 6.13
N ASN A 23 -8.60 5.99 4.86
CA ASN A 23 -9.69 6.56 4.08
C ASN A 23 -11.06 6.04 4.59
N PRO A 24 -11.96 6.90 5.11
CA PRO A 24 -13.26 6.48 5.65
C PRO A 24 -14.22 5.95 4.57
N LEU A 25 -13.95 6.21 3.28
CA LEU A 25 -14.70 5.65 2.16
C LEU A 25 -14.31 4.18 1.85
N GLY A 26 -13.31 3.65 2.54
CA GLY A 26 -12.82 2.29 2.36
C GLY A 26 -12.02 2.08 1.08
N LEU A 27 -11.95 0.83 0.64
CA LEU A 27 -11.14 0.41 -0.51
C LEU A 27 -11.73 0.94 -1.83
N PRO A 28 -10.95 1.64 -2.68
CA PRO A 28 -11.43 2.08 -3.99
C PRO A 28 -11.94 0.92 -4.85
N ARG A 29 -13.07 1.13 -5.55
CA ARG A 29 -13.73 0.09 -6.35
C ARG A 29 -12.80 -0.61 -7.35
N GLY A 30 -11.99 0.15 -8.10
CA GLY A 30 -11.06 -0.42 -9.08
C GLY A 30 -10.00 -1.33 -8.45
N VAL A 31 -9.56 -1.01 -7.23
CA VAL A 31 -8.61 -1.86 -6.48
C VAL A 31 -9.29 -3.14 -6.02
N ARG A 32 -10.51 -3.05 -5.46
CA ARG A 32 -11.32 -4.22 -5.09
C ARG A 32 -11.48 -5.18 -6.26
N GLU A 33 -11.89 -4.68 -7.42
CA GLU A 33 -12.09 -5.51 -8.60
C GLU A 33 -10.78 -6.12 -9.12
N ALA A 34 -9.66 -5.39 -9.05
CA ALA A 34 -8.36 -5.93 -9.43
C ALA A 34 -7.93 -7.10 -8.54
N VAL A 35 -8.06 -6.95 -7.21
CA VAL A 35 -7.75 -8.01 -6.24
C VAL A 35 -8.62 -9.25 -6.48
N LEU A 36 -9.93 -9.07 -6.67
CA LEU A 36 -10.84 -10.20 -6.92
C LEU A 36 -10.48 -10.94 -8.22
N ARG A 37 -10.04 -10.25 -9.27
CA ARG A 37 -9.63 -10.89 -10.53
C ARG A 37 -8.33 -11.67 -10.43
N THR A 38 -7.47 -11.35 -9.46
CA THR A 38 -6.15 -11.98 -9.34
C THR A 38 -6.05 -12.97 -8.18
N ILE A 39 -7.11 -13.12 -7.37
CA ILE A 39 -7.08 -13.88 -6.13
C ILE A 39 -6.60 -15.32 -6.31
N ASP A 40 -7.04 -15.99 -7.38
CA ASP A 40 -6.65 -17.38 -7.68
C ASP A 40 -5.19 -17.50 -8.13
N THR A 41 -4.58 -16.40 -8.60
CA THR A 41 -3.19 -16.34 -9.05
C THR A 41 -2.23 -15.74 -8.01
N CYS A 42 -2.74 -15.32 -6.85
CA CYS A 42 -1.94 -14.71 -5.77
C CYS A 42 -1.00 -15.70 -5.06
N CYS A 43 -1.00 -16.97 -5.44
CA CYS A 43 -0.02 -17.96 -4.95
C CYS A 43 1.35 -17.84 -5.61
N CYS A 44 1.45 -17.20 -6.78
CA CYS A 44 2.72 -16.94 -7.45
C CYS A 44 3.44 -15.75 -6.83
N TYR A 45 4.78 -15.81 -6.77
CA TYR A 45 5.56 -14.63 -6.44
C TYR A 45 5.31 -13.52 -7.47
N PRO A 46 5.19 -12.25 -7.04
CA PRO A 46 5.03 -11.13 -7.94
C PRO A 46 6.31 -10.87 -8.75
N ASP A 47 6.20 -10.05 -9.78
CA ASP A 47 7.37 -9.51 -10.49
C ASP A 47 8.29 -8.77 -9.51
N SER A 48 9.45 -9.35 -9.24
CA SER A 48 10.44 -8.82 -8.29
C SER A 48 11.01 -7.47 -8.70
N ARG A 49 10.87 -7.09 -9.98
CA ARG A 49 11.35 -5.80 -10.51
C ARG A 49 10.26 -4.73 -10.52
N ASN A 50 9.00 -5.09 -10.22
CA ASN A 50 7.85 -4.19 -10.24
C ASN A 50 7.71 -3.40 -11.57
N GLN A 51 8.12 -3.97 -12.71
CA GLN A 51 8.30 -3.24 -13.97
C GLN A 51 7.04 -2.51 -14.40
N ARG A 52 5.93 -3.25 -14.50
CA ARG A 52 4.63 -2.69 -14.91
C ARG A 52 4.11 -1.65 -13.92
N LEU A 53 4.40 -1.78 -12.63
CA LEU A 53 3.97 -0.81 -11.62
C LEU A 53 4.79 0.47 -11.74
N ARG A 54 6.12 0.36 -11.85
CA ARG A 54 7.04 1.48 -12.04
C ARG A 54 6.69 2.30 -13.28
N GLU A 55 6.48 1.64 -14.42
CA GLU A 55 6.07 2.30 -15.67
C GLU A 55 4.78 3.11 -15.51
N ARG A 56 3.78 2.56 -14.80
CA ARG A 56 2.48 3.22 -14.61
C ARG A 56 2.58 4.42 -13.66
N ILE A 57 3.34 4.28 -12.57
CA ILE A 57 3.60 5.39 -11.63
C ILE A 57 4.38 6.50 -12.33
N ALA A 58 5.45 6.13 -13.05
CA ALA A 58 6.29 7.06 -13.80
C ALA A 58 5.49 7.84 -14.84
N THR A 59 4.65 7.14 -15.62
CA THR A 59 3.73 7.77 -16.59
C THR A 59 2.79 8.77 -15.92
N PHE A 60 2.21 8.41 -14.77
CA PHE A 60 1.30 9.28 -14.03
C PHE A 60 1.99 10.56 -13.53
N HIS A 61 3.22 10.43 -13.03
CA HIS A 61 4.02 11.55 -12.51
C HIS A 61 4.85 12.28 -13.57
N ARG A 62 4.88 11.79 -14.83
CA ARG A 62 5.67 12.33 -15.95
C ARG A 62 7.19 12.35 -15.68
N ILE A 63 7.69 11.23 -15.15
CA ILE A 63 9.10 10.96 -14.86
C ILE A 63 9.52 9.66 -15.53
N GLU A 64 10.81 9.32 -15.49
CA GLU A 64 11.31 8.06 -16.03
C GLU A 64 11.07 6.88 -15.05
N PRO A 65 10.82 5.64 -15.53
CA PRO A 65 10.65 4.47 -14.66
C PRO A 65 11.83 4.22 -13.71
N GLU A 66 13.04 4.59 -14.12
CA GLU A 66 14.30 4.51 -13.36
C GLU A 66 14.26 5.36 -12.08
N GLU A 67 13.45 6.43 -12.07
CA GLU A 67 13.26 7.34 -10.94
C GLU A 67 12.22 6.83 -9.93
N VAL A 68 11.60 5.67 -10.19
CA VAL A 68 10.59 5.06 -9.31
C VAL A 68 11.15 3.84 -8.59
N ILE A 69 11.05 3.84 -7.26
CA ILE A 69 11.26 2.67 -6.40
C ILE A 69 9.94 2.25 -5.75
N CYS A 70 9.70 0.95 -5.66
CA CYS A 70 8.54 0.38 -4.96
C CYS A 70 9.00 -0.32 -3.68
N GLY A 71 8.44 0.07 -2.54
CA GLY A 71 8.68 -0.59 -1.24
C GLY A 71 7.37 -1.08 -0.62
N ASN A 72 7.46 -1.73 0.54
CA ASN A 72 6.30 -2.26 1.26
C ASN A 72 5.61 -1.16 2.11
N GLY A 73 5.29 -0.05 1.46
CA GLY A 73 4.83 1.19 2.09
C GLY A 73 5.94 2.22 2.30
N ALA A 74 5.54 3.47 2.55
CA ALA A 74 6.48 4.58 2.68
C ALA A 74 7.46 4.42 3.86
N ALA A 75 7.02 3.81 4.96
CA ALA A 75 7.87 3.58 6.13
C ALA A 75 9.07 2.69 5.79
N ASP A 76 8.86 1.61 5.04
CA ASP A 76 9.93 0.73 4.55
C ASP A 76 10.98 1.51 3.76
N LEU A 77 10.56 2.34 2.81
CA LEU A 77 11.47 3.19 2.02
C LEU A 77 12.24 4.19 2.88
N ILE A 78 11.59 4.82 3.87
CA ILE A 78 12.25 5.75 4.81
C ILE A 78 13.34 5.01 5.60
N PHE A 79 13.04 3.83 6.13
CA PHE A 79 14.03 3.04 6.86
C PHE A 79 15.20 2.61 5.97
N GLN A 80 14.92 2.18 4.74
CA GLN A 80 15.96 1.79 3.78
C GLN A 80 16.88 2.96 3.43
N ILE A 81 16.32 4.15 3.18
CA ILE A 81 17.11 5.35 2.88
C ILE A 81 18.03 5.73 4.05
N VAL A 82 17.57 5.57 5.29
CA VAL A 82 18.38 5.87 6.48
C VAL A 82 19.48 4.82 6.72
N GLN A 83 19.29 3.58 6.28
CA GLN A 83 20.25 2.49 6.44
C GLN A 83 21.26 2.34 5.29
N ALA A 84 21.04 3.01 4.16
CA ALA A 84 21.89 3.00 2.98
C ALA A 84 23.13 3.89 3.14
#